data_AF-A0A3C0N6J6-F1
#
_entry.id   AF-A0A3C0N6J6-F1
#
_cell.length_a   1.000
_cell.length_b   1.000
_cell.length_c   1.000
_cell.angle_alpha   90.00
_cell.angle_beta   90.00
_cell.angle_gamma   90.00
#
_symmetry.space_group_name_H-M   'P 1'
#
loop_
_entity.id
_entity.type
_entity.pdbx_description
1 polymer ?
#
loop_
_entity_poly.entity_id
_entity_poly.type
_entity_poly.pdbx_seq_one_letter_code
_entity_poly.pdbx_strand_id
1 'polypeptide(L)'
;RLGRGVMQSKFLQSWKLPQTRLQFLLIIVLVLGVFFRFVNLDQKVFWRDETLSSARIAGYPYEEIVQGLYTGREMSVNEVLKYQRVNPDKSLGDTLKIFAAEAPNHPPLYYSLARFWEQW
;
A
#
# COMPACT_ATOMS: atom_id res chain seq x y z
N ARG A 1 44.84 -33.35 -29.97
CA ARG A 1 45.33 -32.76 -28.69
C ARG A 1 44.58 -31.44 -28.51
N LEU A 2 43.45 -31.44 -27.80
CA LEU A 2 42.57 -30.27 -27.64
C LEU A 2 43.19 -29.28 -26.64
N GLY A 3 43.64 -28.13 -27.12
CA GLY A 3 43.98 -26.98 -26.29
C GLY A 3 42.70 -26.26 -25.88
N ARG A 4 42.20 -26.55 -24.67
CA ARG A 4 40.99 -25.92 -24.12
C ARG A 4 41.37 -24.51 -23.64
N GLY A 5 41.08 -23.50 -24.47
CA GLY A 5 41.19 -22.09 -24.09
C GLY A 5 40.23 -21.80 -22.95
N VAL A 6 40.76 -21.60 -21.75
CA VAL A 6 39.98 -21.15 -20.59
C VAL A 6 39.59 -19.70 -20.83
N MET A 7 38.34 -19.49 -21.25
CA MET A 7 37.72 -18.18 -21.33
C MET A 7 37.52 -17.66 -19.91
N GLN A 8 38.47 -16.85 -19.43
CA GLN A 8 38.37 -16.17 -18.14
C GLN A 8 37.14 -15.26 -18.17
N SER A 9 36.11 -15.60 -17.38
CA SER A 9 34.89 -14.80 -17.30
C SER A 9 35.19 -13.49 -16.56
N LYS A 10 35.45 -12.42 -17.32
CA LYS A 10 35.50 -11.03 -16.83
C LYS A 10 34.11 -10.50 -16.44
N PHE A 11 33.15 -11.36 -16.10
CA PHE A 11 31.77 -10.96 -15.85
C PHE A 11 31.48 -10.59 -14.39
N LEU A 12 32.41 -10.88 -13.48
CA LEU A 12 32.36 -10.41 -12.10
C LEU A 12 33.42 -9.32 -11.91
N GLN A 13 33.24 -8.21 -12.64
CA GLN A 13 33.94 -6.98 -12.33
C GLN A 13 33.61 -6.62 -10.88
N SER A 14 34.61 -6.72 -10.02
CA SER A 14 34.49 -6.53 -8.58
C SER A 14 33.89 -5.16 -8.30
N TRP A 15 32.69 -5.12 -7.71
CA TRP A 15 32.14 -3.93 -7.07
C TRP A 15 33.03 -3.59 -5.88
N LYS A 16 34.16 -2.94 -6.13
CA LYS A 16 34.97 -2.33 -5.08
C LYS A 16 34.27 -1.05 -4.67
N LEU A 17 33.38 -1.16 -3.67
CA LEU A 17 32.95 -0.01 -2.89
C LEU A 17 33.83 0.10 -1.63
N PRO A 18 34.91 0.90 -1.64
CA PRO A 18 35.42 1.41 -0.37
C PRO A 18 35.67 2.92 -0.42
N GLN A 19 34.88 3.67 0.35
CA GLN A 19 35.23 4.98 0.91
C GLN A 19 34.16 5.27 1.98
N THR A 20 34.44 4.99 3.25
CA THR A 20 33.49 5.00 4.40
C THR A 20 32.54 6.21 4.42
N ARG A 21 32.97 7.36 3.92
CA ARG A 21 32.16 8.58 3.81
C ARG A 21 30.97 8.46 2.85
N LEU A 22 31.14 7.81 1.71
CA LEU A 22 30.03 7.62 0.75
C LEU A 22 29.01 6.62 1.31
N GLN A 23 29.48 5.53 1.91
CA GLN A 23 28.60 4.58 2.60
C GLN A 23 27.84 5.26 3.75
N PHE A 24 28.53 6.07 4.55
CA PHE A 24 27.92 6.85 5.62
C PHE A 24 26.88 7.84 5.08
N LEU A 25 27.17 8.54 3.98
CA LEU A 25 26.22 9.42 3.32
C LEU A 25 24.99 8.64 2.82
N LEU A 26 25.19 7.49 2.19
CA LEU A 26 24.08 6.63 1.75
C LEU A 26 23.24 6.14 2.92
N ILE A 27 23.87 5.75 4.04
CA ILE A 27 23.16 5.38 5.27
C ILE A 27 22.36 6.57 5.80
N ILE A 28 22.93 7.77 5.86
CA ILE A 28 22.19 8.98 6.28
C ILE A 28 21.00 9.23 5.36
N VAL A 29 21.19 9.16 4.04
CA VAL A 29 20.11 9.38 3.07
C VAL A 29 19.02 8.32 3.23
N LEU A 30 19.38 7.05 3.46
CA LEU A 30 18.42 5.98 3.73
C LEU A 30 17.67 6.22 5.03
N VAL A 31 18.37 6.57 6.12
CA VAL A 31 17.76 6.87 7.42
C VAL A 31 16.82 8.06 7.32
N LEU A 32 17.24 9.14 6.66
CA LEU A 32 16.41 10.31 6.43
C LEU A 32 15.20 9.97 5.53
N GLY A 33 15.40 9.19 4.47
CA GLY A 33 14.32 8.74 3.59
C GLY A 33 13.28 7.89 4.32
N VAL A 34 13.73 6.98 5.19
CA VAL A 34 12.88 6.20 6.08
C VAL A 34 12.16 7.15 7.05
N PHE A 35 12.89 8.03 7.74
CA PHE A 35 12.32 8.99 8.70
C PHE A 35 11.24 9.88 8.08
N PHE A 36 11.52 10.52 6.94
CA PHE A 36 10.54 11.36 6.24
C PHE A 36 9.34 10.58 5.70
N ARG A 37 9.48 9.28 5.47
CA ARG A 37 8.36 8.42 5.11
C ARG A 37 7.36 8.25 6.26
N PHE A 38 7.82 8.28 7.51
CA PHE A 38 6.98 8.12 8.70
C PHE A 38 6.60 9.42 9.41
N VAL A 39 7.33 10.52 9.22
CA VAL A 39 6.97 11.83 9.78
C VAL A 39 5.64 12.34 9.22
N ASN A 40 4.81 12.89 10.11
CA ASN A 40 3.52 13.54 9.82
C ASN A 40 2.57 12.68 8.98
N LEU A 41 2.58 11.35 9.18
CA LEU A 41 1.68 10.43 8.47
C LEU A 41 0.21 10.83 8.61
N ASP A 42 -0.19 11.38 9.75
CA ASP A 42 -1.54 11.88 10.04
C ASP A 42 -1.95 13.11 9.20
N GLN A 43 -0.97 13.88 8.70
CA GLN A 43 -1.21 15.08 7.90
C GLN A 43 -1.04 14.81 6.40
N LYS A 44 -0.62 13.60 6.01
CA LYS A 44 -0.48 13.23 4.60
C LYS A 44 -1.85 13.03 4.00
N VAL A 45 -2.07 13.64 2.84
CA VAL A 45 -3.34 13.51 2.10
C VAL A 45 -3.52 12.06 1.70
N PHE A 46 -4.60 11.45 2.17
CA PHE A 46 -5.00 10.09 1.79
C PHE A 46 -5.32 10.09 0.29
N TRP A 47 -4.49 9.44 -0.52
CA TRP A 47 -4.69 9.43 -1.97
C TRP A 47 -5.88 8.52 -2.35
N ARG A 48 -6.38 8.70 -3.57
CA ARG A 48 -7.60 8.02 -4.07
C ARG A 48 -7.59 6.50 -3.87
N ASP A 49 -6.48 5.84 -4.17
CA ASP A 49 -6.40 4.37 -4.12
C ASP A 49 -6.32 3.82 -2.68
N GLU A 50 -5.75 4.57 -1.73
CA GLU A 50 -5.86 4.23 -0.30
C GLU A 50 -7.29 4.44 0.18
N THR A 51 -7.94 5.55 -0.17
CA THR A 51 -9.34 5.82 0.20
C THR A 51 -10.24 4.69 -0.26
N LEU A 52 -10.08 4.26 -1.51
CA LEU A 52 -10.91 3.22 -2.10
C LEU A 52 -10.59 1.85 -1.52
N SER A 53 -9.31 1.54 -1.29
CA SER A 53 -8.92 0.27 -0.66
C SER A 53 -9.40 0.19 0.80
N SER A 54 -9.25 1.28 1.56
CA SER A 54 -9.76 1.39 2.94
C SER A 54 -11.28 1.28 2.97
N ALA A 55 -12.00 1.93 2.05
CA ALA A 55 -13.45 1.82 2.00
C ALA A 55 -13.94 0.40 1.70
N ARG A 56 -13.24 -0.34 0.82
CA ARG A 56 -13.53 -1.76 0.60
C ARG A 56 -13.22 -2.63 1.82
N ILE A 57 -12.08 -2.38 2.49
CA ILE A 57 -11.74 -3.03 3.78
C ILE A 57 -12.87 -2.75 4.77
N ALA A 58 -13.35 -1.51 4.84
CA ALA A 58 -14.47 -1.07 5.65
C ALA A 58 -15.82 -1.72 5.26
N GLY A 59 -15.91 -2.40 4.12
CA GLY A 59 -17.10 -3.15 3.68
C GLY A 59 -18.03 -2.36 2.76
N TYR A 60 -17.56 -1.25 2.20
CA TYR A 60 -18.32 -0.43 1.25
C TYR A 60 -17.91 -0.76 -0.19
N PRO A 61 -18.85 -1.23 -1.04
CA PRO A 61 -18.61 -1.37 -2.47
C PRO A 61 -18.52 0.00 -3.13
N TYR A 62 -17.80 0.08 -4.25
CA TYR A 62 -17.58 1.33 -4.98
C TYR A 62 -18.88 2.04 -5.36
N GLU A 63 -19.90 1.28 -5.80
CA GLU A 63 -21.20 1.83 -6.18
C GLU A 63 -21.89 2.57 -5.02
N GLU A 64 -21.82 2.03 -3.80
CA GLU A 64 -22.41 2.63 -2.60
C GLU A 64 -21.71 3.94 -2.20
N ILE A 65 -20.38 3.99 -2.40
CA ILE A 65 -19.57 5.18 -2.17
C ILE A 65 -19.97 6.28 -3.17
N VAL A 66 -20.04 5.94 -4.46
CA VAL A 66 -20.40 6.90 -5.51
C VAL A 66 -21.82 7.41 -5.30
N GLN A 67 -22.79 6.53 -5.05
CA GLN A 67 -24.18 6.95 -4.85
C GLN A 67 -24.35 7.84 -3.61
N GLY A 68 -23.58 7.60 -2.54
CA GLY A 68 -23.69 8.40 -1.32
C GLY A 68 -22.90 9.72 -1.34
N LEU A 69 -21.82 9.81 -2.11
CA LEU A 69 -21.02 11.03 -2.24
C LEU A 69 -21.52 11.97 -3.33
N TYR A 70 -22.04 11.45 -4.46
CA TYR A 70 -22.46 12.24 -5.62
C TYR A 70 -23.94 12.59 -5.57
N THR A 71 -24.38 13.16 -4.45
CA THR A 71 -25.80 13.47 -4.18
C THR A 71 -26.20 14.90 -4.58
N GLY A 72 -25.25 15.76 -4.94
CA GLY A 72 -25.50 17.16 -5.33
C GLY A 72 -25.82 18.10 -4.16
N ARG A 73 -25.77 17.61 -2.92
CA ARG A 73 -25.93 18.41 -1.69
C ARG A 73 -24.59 18.65 -1.02
N GLU A 74 -24.55 19.66 -0.15
CA GLU A 74 -23.44 19.84 0.77
C GLU A 74 -23.38 18.66 1.76
N MET A 75 -22.17 18.13 1.98
CA MET A 75 -21.92 17.01 2.87
C MET A 75 -20.99 17.43 3.99
N SER A 76 -21.31 17.00 5.20
CA SER A 76 -20.42 17.16 6.34
C SER A 76 -19.22 16.21 6.23
N VAL A 77 -18.11 16.58 6.87
CA VAL A 77 -16.90 15.76 6.93
C VAL A 77 -17.21 14.35 7.47
N ASN A 78 -18.09 14.23 8.47
CA ASN A 78 -18.48 12.95 9.05
C ASN A 78 -19.21 12.04 8.06
N GLU A 79 -20.03 12.60 7.16
CA GLU A 79 -20.75 11.81 6.15
C GLU A 79 -19.81 11.23 5.09
N VAL A 80 -18.67 11.89 4.84
CA VAL A 80 -17.62 11.38 3.96
C VAL A 80 -16.74 10.37 4.70
N LEU A 81 -16.32 10.69 5.92
CA LEU A 81 -15.44 9.84 6.72
C LEU A 81 -16.10 8.53 7.17
N LYS A 82 -17.43 8.41 7.13
CA LYS A 82 -18.12 7.14 7.43
C LYS A 82 -17.61 5.98 6.55
N TYR A 83 -17.22 6.28 5.31
CA TYR A 83 -16.71 5.27 4.38
C TYR A 83 -15.31 4.76 4.72
N GLN A 84 -14.62 5.41 5.66
CA GLN A 84 -13.31 4.98 6.17
C GLN A 84 -13.43 4.26 7.53
N ARG A 85 -14.65 3.95 7.97
CA ARG A 85 -14.90 3.23 9.22
C ARG A 85 -15.54 1.89 8.92
N VAL A 86 -15.14 0.86 9.64
CA VAL A 86 -15.70 -0.49 9.55
C VAL A 86 -17.22 -0.42 9.63
N ASN A 87 -17.90 -0.83 8.55
CA ASN A 87 -19.34 -1.00 8.54
C ASN A 87 -19.71 -2.20 9.44
N PRO A 88 -20.43 -1.99 10.56
CA PRO A 88 -20.80 -3.06 11.49
C PRO A 88 -21.81 -4.04 10.89
N ASP A 89 -22.55 -3.62 9.86
CA ASP A 89 -23.57 -4.44 9.20
C ASP A 89 -22.98 -5.38 8.13
N LYS A 90 -21.66 -5.31 7.88
CA LYS A 90 -20.97 -6.10 6.85
C LYS A 90 -20.00 -7.08 7.49
N SER A 91 -20.21 -8.36 7.21
CA SER A 91 -19.31 -9.42 7.65
C SER A 91 -18.02 -9.45 6.81
N LEU A 92 -17.00 -10.15 7.32
CA LEU A 92 -15.77 -10.41 6.55
C LEU A 92 -16.06 -11.11 5.21
N GLY A 93 -17.05 -12.00 5.19
CA GLY A 93 -17.46 -12.70 3.97
C GLY A 93 -18.05 -11.73 2.93
N ASP A 94 -18.77 -10.71 3.37
CA ASP A 94 -19.33 -9.67 2.49
C ASP A 94 -18.21 -8.78 1.93
N THR A 95 -17.26 -8.38 2.78
CA THR A 95 -16.04 -7.68 2.38
C THR A 95 -15.26 -8.47 1.32
N LEU A 96 -15.05 -9.78 1.53
CA LEU A 96 -14.35 -10.63 0.58
C LEU A 96 -15.09 -10.78 -0.76
N LYS A 97 -16.43 -10.82 -0.76
CA LYS A 97 -17.23 -10.81 -1.99
C LYS A 97 -17.05 -9.50 -2.76
N ILE A 98 -17.03 -8.36 -2.06
CA ILE A 98 -16.75 -7.04 -2.67
C ILE A 98 -15.37 -7.05 -3.32
N PHE A 99 -14.34 -7.54 -2.62
CA PHE A 99 -12.98 -7.64 -3.17
C PHE A 99 -12.89 -8.60 -4.36
N ALA A 100 -13.54 -9.75 -4.29
CA ALA A 100 -13.57 -10.70 -5.40
C ALA A 100 -14.23 -10.12 -6.66
N ALA A 101 -15.23 -9.24 -6.49
CA ALA A 101 -15.92 -8.59 -7.60
C ALA A 101 -15.13 -7.38 -8.15
N GLU A 102 -14.61 -6.51 -7.29
CA GLU A 102 -14.03 -5.22 -7.69
C GLU A 102 -12.50 -5.23 -7.88
N ALA A 103 -11.82 -6.18 -7.24
CA ALA A 103 -10.37 -6.22 -7.12
C ALA A 103 -9.82 -7.66 -7.18
N PRO A 104 -10.21 -8.49 -8.17
CA PRO A 104 -9.83 -9.91 -8.23
C PRO A 104 -8.32 -10.14 -8.35
N ASN A 105 -7.58 -9.12 -8.81
CA ASN A 105 -6.13 -9.16 -8.98
C ASN A 105 -5.36 -9.01 -7.66
N HIS A 106 -6.04 -8.72 -6.54
CA HIS A 106 -5.39 -8.49 -5.26
C HIS A 106 -5.59 -9.67 -4.30
N PRO A 107 -4.52 -10.21 -3.66
CA PRO A 107 -4.64 -11.36 -2.77
C PRO A 107 -5.52 -11.06 -1.54
N PRO A 108 -6.51 -11.92 -1.20
CA PRO A 108 -7.49 -11.64 -0.15
C PRO A 108 -6.89 -11.61 1.27
N LEU A 109 -5.72 -12.23 1.46
CA LEU A 109 -5.07 -12.34 2.78
C LEU A 109 -4.77 -10.97 3.39
N TYR A 110 -4.21 -10.04 2.59
CA TYR A 110 -3.88 -8.70 3.06
C TYR A 110 -5.12 -7.96 3.58
N TYR A 111 -6.20 -7.97 2.80
CA TYR A 111 -7.44 -7.27 3.14
C TYR A 111 -8.18 -7.90 4.31
N SER A 112 -8.09 -9.23 4.45
CA SER A 112 -8.65 -9.93 5.60
C SER A 112 -7.94 -9.48 6.88
N LEU A 113 -6.62 -9.47 6.90
CA LEU A 113 -5.82 -9.01 8.03
C LEU A 113 -6.06 -7.53 8.33
N ALA A 114 -6.12 -6.69 7.30
CA ALA A 114 -6.39 -5.26 7.45
C ALA A 114 -7.78 -5.00 8.05
N ARG A 115 -8.80 -5.75 7.63
CA ARG A 115 -10.15 -5.65 8.20
C ARG A 115 -10.19 -6.07 9.66
N PHE A 116 -9.49 -7.15 10.03
CA PHE A 116 -9.37 -7.54 11.44
C PHE A 116 -8.67 -6.48 12.28
N TRP A 117 -7.64 -5.82 11.73
CA TRP A 117 -6.93 -4.74 12.40
C TRP A 117 -7.80 -3.52 12.65
N GLU A 118 -8.63 -3.11 11.68
CA GLU A 118 -9.55 -1.95 11.87
C GLU A 118 -10.72 -2.24 12.83
N GLN A 119 -11.00 -3.52 13.11
CA GLN A 119 -12.05 -3.93 14.04
C GLN A 119 -11.59 -3.94 15.51
N TRP A 120 -10.29 -3.82 15.76
CA TRP A 120 -9.67 -3.89 17.08
C TRP A 120 -9.47 -2.48 17.67
#